data_AF-A0AAU2AKR6-F1
#
_entry.id   AF-A0AAU2AKR6-F1
#
_cell.length_a   1.000
_cell.length_b   1.000
_cell.length_c   1.000
_cell.angle_alpha   90.00
_cell.angle_beta   90.00
_cell.angle_gamma   90.00
#
_symmetry.space_group_name_H-M   'P 1'
#
loop_
_entity.id
_entity.type
_entity.pdbx_description
1 polymer ?
#
loop_
_entity_poly.entity_id
_entity_poly.type
_entity_poly.pdbx_seq_one_letter_code
_entity_poly.pdbx_strand_id
1 'polypeptide(L)'
;MTDSTGTGFTAHPEKLDSAAGKLTTAGNDVGTIRDTLGRLSMSGEDTFGPYGAPEAAKAFWSAWQDELGVNTDALHDLGDKVGKTAANYAGVDGKISQHLQAR
;
A
#
# COMPACT_ATOMS: atom_id res chain seq x y z
N MET A 1 16.18 -5.66 46.02
CA MET A 1 15.02 -5.07 45.32
C MET A 1 15.24 -5.28 43.84
N THR A 2 14.48 -6.20 43.26
CA THR A 2 14.52 -6.54 41.83
C THR A 2 13.90 -5.40 41.04
N ASP A 3 14.74 -4.65 40.33
CA ASP A 3 14.29 -3.63 39.40
C ASP A 3 13.73 -4.36 38.17
N SER A 4 12.41 -4.42 38.06
CA SER A 4 11.73 -4.95 36.88
C SER A 4 11.83 -3.90 35.77
N THR A 5 12.97 -3.84 35.10
CA THR A 5 13.07 -3.26 33.77
C THR A 5 12.25 -4.14 32.83
N GLY A 6 10.95 -3.91 32.80
CA GLY A 6 10.10 -4.43 31.76
C GLY A 6 10.73 -3.99 30.44
N THR A 7 11.25 -4.95 29.68
CA THR A 7 11.70 -4.76 28.30
C THR A 7 10.47 -4.35 27.50
N GLY A 8 10.14 -3.07 27.53
CA GLY A 8 8.97 -2.52 26.87
C GLY A 8 9.12 -2.64 25.37
N PHE A 9 8.01 -2.92 24.68
CA PHE A 9 7.94 -2.78 23.24
C PHE A 9 7.95 -1.28 22.90
N THR A 10 9.07 -0.78 22.40
CA THR A 10 9.16 0.58 21.86
C THR A 10 8.67 0.56 20.42
N ALA A 11 7.64 1.35 20.13
CA ALA A 11 7.24 1.60 18.75
C ALA A 11 8.32 2.43 18.05
N HIS A 12 8.52 2.21 16.77
CA HIS A 12 9.42 2.98 15.91
C HIS A 12 8.60 3.77 14.88
N PRO A 13 8.02 4.93 15.26
CA PRO A 13 7.16 5.73 14.37
C PRO A 13 7.83 6.03 13.03
N GLU A 14 9.14 6.30 13.03
CA GLU A 14 9.92 6.60 11.83
C GLU A 14 9.99 5.42 10.85
N LYS A 15 10.05 4.19 11.37
CA LYS A 15 10.06 2.99 10.53
C LYS A 15 8.68 2.70 9.96
N LEU A 16 7.63 2.95 10.74
CA LEU A 16 6.25 2.83 10.29
C LEU A 16 5.94 3.87 9.20
N ASP A 17 6.33 5.12 9.40
CA ASP A 17 6.16 6.18 8.41
C ASP A 17 6.91 5.86 7.10
N SER A 18 8.15 5.38 7.19
CA SER A 18 8.89 4.89 6.02
C SER A 18 8.18 3.72 5.32
N ALA A 19 7.59 2.79 6.06
CA ALA A 19 6.84 1.68 5.50
C ALA A 19 5.54 2.16 4.81
N ALA A 20 4.83 3.12 5.42
CA ALA A 20 3.67 3.76 4.82
C ALA A 20 4.02 4.39 3.47
N GLY A 21 5.11 5.18 3.41
CA GLY A 21 5.58 5.78 2.17
C GLY A 21 5.91 4.74 1.08
N LYS A 22 6.54 3.62 1.45
CA LYS A 22 6.83 2.53 0.49
C LYS A 22 5.56 1.88 -0.06
N LEU A 23 4.55 1.66 0.79
CA LEU A 23 3.26 1.12 0.38
C LEU A 23 2.54 2.07 -0.58
N THR A 24 2.54 3.37 -0.28
CA THR A 24 1.96 4.39 -1.16
C THR A 24 2.66 4.43 -2.53
N THR A 25 3.99 4.43 -2.55
CA THR A 25 4.77 4.37 -3.80
C THR A 25 4.45 3.11 -4.60
N ALA A 26 4.42 1.93 -3.95
CA ALA A 26 4.05 0.70 -4.63
C ALA A 26 2.64 0.75 -5.22
N GLY A 27 1.67 1.33 -4.51
CA GLY A 27 0.31 1.54 -5.04
C GLY A 27 0.30 2.42 -6.29
N ASN A 28 1.08 3.51 -6.30
CA ASN A 28 1.24 4.39 -7.46
C ASN A 28 1.90 3.69 -8.65
N ASP A 29 2.92 2.87 -8.40
CA ASP A 29 3.61 2.10 -9.43
C ASP A 29 2.66 1.09 -10.08
N VAL A 30 1.90 0.34 -9.27
CA VAL A 30 0.88 -0.60 -9.78
C VAL A 30 -0.20 0.14 -10.56
N GLY A 31 -0.66 1.31 -10.09
CA GLY A 31 -1.63 2.13 -10.80
C GLY A 31 -1.11 2.61 -12.15
N THR A 32 0.17 3.03 -12.20
CA THR A 32 0.84 3.44 -13.44
C THR A 32 0.95 2.28 -14.43
N ILE A 33 1.28 1.08 -13.94
CA ILE A 33 1.32 -0.14 -14.73
C ILE A 33 -0.07 -0.43 -15.32
N ARG A 34 -1.12 -0.43 -14.48
CA ARG A 34 -2.51 -0.63 -14.90
C ARG A 34 -2.91 0.35 -16.00
N ASP A 35 -2.65 1.64 -15.83
CA ASP A 35 -3.00 2.68 -16.82
C ASP A 35 -2.23 2.51 -18.13
N THR A 36 -0.95 2.18 -18.05
CA THR A 36 -0.09 1.96 -19.22
C THR A 36 -0.60 0.78 -20.03
N LEU A 37 -0.90 -0.32 -19.34
CA LEU A 37 -1.43 -1.53 -19.94
C LEU A 37 -2.82 -1.27 -20.52
N GLY A 38 -3.72 -0.60 -19.81
CA GLY A 38 -5.07 -0.28 -20.29
C GLY A 38 -5.11 0.49 -21.62
N ARG A 39 -4.03 1.22 -21.96
CA ARG A 39 -3.87 1.89 -23.26
C ARG A 39 -3.41 0.97 -24.39
N LEU A 40 -2.87 -0.20 -24.08
CA LEU A 40 -2.49 -1.19 -25.07
C LEU A 40 -3.73 -1.94 -25.54
N SER A 41 -3.97 -1.95 -26.84
CA SER A 41 -5.04 -2.72 -27.46
C SER A 41 -4.66 -4.21 -27.47
N MET A 42 -4.87 -4.88 -26.32
CA MET A 42 -4.37 -6.23 -26.02
C MET A 42 -5.35 -7.36 -26.36
N SER A 43 -6.48 -7.07 -27.01
CA SER A 43 -7.56 -8.02 -27.25
C SER A 43 -8.18 -7.95 -28.65
N GLY A 44 -7.58 -7.19 -29.57
CA GLY A 44 -8.10 -7.02 -30.92
C GLY A 44 -7.78 -8.20 -31.85
N GLU A 45 -8.49 -8.28 -32.98
CA GLU A 45 -8.13 -9.20 -34.08
C GLU A 45 -6.71 -8.95 -34.60
N ASP A 46 -6.23 -7.70 -34.57
CA ASP A 46 -4.84 -7.37 -34.91
C ASP A 46 -3.82 -8.05 -33.97
N THR A 47 -4.24 -8.46 -32.77
CA THR A 47 -3.39 -9.15 -31.77
C THR A 47 -3.45 -10.66 -31.90
N PHE A 48 -4.66 -11.23 -32.11
CA PHE A 48 -4.88 -12.68 -32.06
C PHE A 48 -5.21 -13.32 -33.42
N GLY A 49 -5.40 -12.53 -34.47
CA GLY A 49 -5.85 -12.97 -35.78
C GLY A 49 -7.32 -13.41 -35.82
N PRO A 50 -7.85 -13.69 -37.02
CA PRO A 50 -9.26 -14.02 -37.25
C PRO A 50 -9.71 -15.39 -36.69
N TYR A 51 -8.75 -16.26 -36.37
CA TYR A 51 -9.00 -17.55 -35.70
C TYR A 51 -8.61 -17.52 -34.21
N GLY A 52 -8.18 -16.36 -33.72
CA GLY A 52 -7.77 -16.16 -32.35
C GLY A 52 -8.93 -16.23 -31.36
N ALA A 53 -8.62 -16.06 -30.07
CA ALA A 53 -9.61 -16.02 -28.99
C ALA A 53 -9.82 -14.60 -28.44
N PRO A 54 -10.22 -13.60 -29.26
CA PRO A 54 -10.25 -12.19 -28.85
C PRO A 54 -11.22 -11.94 -27.69
N GLU A 55 -12.36 -12.63 -27.63
CA GLU A 55 -13.31 -12.49 -26.52
C GLU A 55 -12.77 -13.05 -25.21
N ALA A 56 -12.07 -14.20 -25.24
CA ALA A 56 -11.42 -14.75 -24.05
C ALA A 56 -10.28 -13.84 -23.58
N ALA A 57 -9.50 -13.29 -24.52
CA ALA A 57 -8.44 -12.34 -24.23
C ALA A 57 -8.99 -11.04 -23.63
N LYS A 58 -10.10 -10.52 -24.16
CA LYS A 58 -10.80 -9.34 -23.63
C LYS A 58 -11.32 -9.57 -22.21
N ALA A 59 -11.95 -10.72 -21.96
CA ALA A 59 -12.44 -11.08 -20.63
C ALA A 59 -11.29 -11.20 -19.61
N PHE A 60 -10.22 -11.90 -20.00
CA PHE A 60 -9.00 -11.99 -19.17
C PHE A 60 -8.42 -10.61 -18.90
N TRP A 61 -8.29 -9.77 -19.92
CA TRP A 61 -7.71 -8.44 -19.80
C TRP A 61 -8.49 -7.52 -18.88
N SER A 62 -9.82 -7.56 -18.99
CA SER A 62 -10.71 -6.81 -18.09
C SER A 62 -10.53 -7.25 -16.65
N ALA A 63 -10.64 -8.56 -16.38
CA ALA A 63 -10.49 -9.10 -15.03
C ALA A 63 -9.11 -8.77 -14.44
N TRP A 64 -8.05 -8.87 -15.25
CA TRP A 64 -6.71 -8.53 -14.80
C TRP A 64 -6.54 -7.05 -14.47
N GLN A 65 -7.12 -6.14 -15.24
CA GLN A 65 -7.13 -4.70 -14.92
C GLN A 65 -7.92 -4.39 -13.65
N ASP A 66 -8.99 -5.12 -13.37
CA ASP A 66 -9.77 -4.98 -12.14
C ASP A 66 -8.92 -5.42 -10.94
N GLU A 67 -8.23 -6.56 -11.02
CA GLU A 67 -7.33 -7.04 -9.96
C GLU A 67 -6.15 -6.10 -9.71
N LEU A 68 -5.59 -5.47 -10.75
CA LEU A 68 -4.57 -4.42 -10.58
C LEU A 68 -5.14 -3.22 -9.80
N GLY A 69 -6.40 -2.85 -10.05
CA GLY A 69 -7.09 -1.80 -9.29
C GLY A 69 -7.24 -2.17 -7.82
N VAL A 70 -7.68 -3.40 -7.53
CA VAL A 70 -7.79 -3.93 -6.16
C VAL A 70 -6.45 -3.87 -5.43
N ASN A 71 -5.36 -4.24 -6.11
CA ASN A 71 -4.01 -4.18 -5.52
C ASN A 71 -3.55 -2.75 -5.24
N THR A 72 -3.81 -1.80 -6.14
CA THR A 72 -3.53 -0.37 -5.91
C THR A 72 -4.26 0.15 -4.68
N ASP A 73 -5.57 -0.10 -4.59
CA ASP A 73 -6.40 0.36 -3.47
C ASP A 73 -5.94 -0.24 -2.14
N ALA A 74 -5.63 -1.54 -2.13
CA ALA A 74 -5.13 -2.23 -0.93
C ALA A 74 -3.78 -1.67 -0.46
N LEU A 75 -2.86 -1.37 -1.38
CA LEU A 75 -1.56 -0.80 -1.05
C LEU A 75 -1.69 0.62 -0.46
N HIS A 76 -2.57 1.44 -1.03
CA HIS A 76 -2.86 2.77 -0.49
C HIS A 76 -3.53 2.70 0.88
N ASP A 77 -4.54 1.86 1.06
CA ASP A 77 -5.23 1.70 2.35
C ASP A 77 -4.29 1.17 3.46
N LEU A 78 -3.41 0.23 3.12
CA LEU A 78 -2.36 -0.22 4.04
C LEU A 78 -1.38 0.92 4.37
N GLY A 79 -0.94 1.68 3.38
CA GLY A 79 -0.09 2.85 3.59
C GLY A 79 -0.72 3.87 4.55
N ASP A 80 -1.97 4.22 4.31
CA ASP A 80 -2.75 5.14 5.16
C ASP A 80 -2.89 4.64 6.59
N LYS A 81 -3.20 3.36 6.78
CA LYS A 81 -3.36 2.75 8.12
C LYS A 81 -2.04 2.72 8.87
N VAL A 82 -0.94 2.38 8.21
CA VAL A 82 0.39 2.38 8.81
C VAL A 82 0.82 3.81 9.15
N GLY A 83 0.59 4.79 8.26
CA GLY A 83 0.89 6.20 8.50
C GLY A 83 0.11 6.77 9.68
N LYS A 84 -1.21 6.48 9.75
CA LYS A 84 -2.04 6.84 10.92
C LYS A 84 -1.52 6.22 12.21
N THR A 85 -1.05 4.98 12.15
CA THR A 85 -0.45 4.29 13.31
C THR A 85 0.85 4.95 13.75
N ALA A 86 1.73 5.33 12.81
CA ALA A 86 2.95 6.06 13.09
C ALA A 86 2.67 7.41 13.78
N ALA A 87 1.71 8.18 13.24
CA ALA A 87 1.30 9.45 13.80
C ALA A 87 0.71 9.32 15.22
N ASN A 88 -0.06 8.26 15.46
CA ASN A 88 -0.60 7.97 16.79
C ASN A 88 0.51 7.69 17.81
N TYR A 89 1.51 6.88 17.47
CA TYR A 89 2.64 6.62 18.37
C TYR A 89 3.44 7.90 18.67
N ALA A 90 3.79 8.68 17.65
CA ALA A 90 4.50 9.94 17.84
C ALA A 90 3.72 10.94 18.73
N GLY A 91 2.39 11.01 18.58
CA GLY A 91 1.53 11.86 19.39
C GLY A 91 1.39 11.40 20.84
N VAL A 92 1.35 10.09 21.09
CA VAL A 92 1.30 9.53 22.46
C VAL A 92 2.63 9.72 23.18
N ASP A 93 3.76 9.45 22.53
CA ASP A 93 5.09 9.62 23.11
C ASP A 93 5.38 11.09 23.47
N GLY A 94 4.93 12.03 22.64
CA GLY A 94 5.02 13.47 22.93
C GLY A 94 4.25 13.88 24.19
N LYS A 95 3.03 13.34 24.38
CA LYS A 95 2.19 13.62 25.56
C LYS A 95 2.78 13.03 26.84
N ILE A 96 3.32 11.81 26.78
CA ILE A 96 3.97 11.16 27.93
C ILE A 96 5.22 11.95 28.33
N SER A 97 6.05 12.35 27.35
CA SER A 97 7.25 13.13 27.60
C SER A 97 6.94 14.48 28.28
N GLN A 98 5.89 15.18 27.84
CA GLN A 98 5.42 16.41 28.47
C GLN A 98 4.92 16.17 29.91
N HIS A 99 4.20 15.08 30.17
CA HIS A 99 3.73 14.76 31.52
C HIS A 99 4.86 14.43 32.50
N LEU A 100 5.92 13.76 32.02
CA LEU A 100 7.11 13.47 32.82
C LEU A 100 7.95 14.71 33.13
N GLN A 101 8.02 15.68 32.21
CA GLN A 101 8.74 16.95 32.43
C GLN A 101 7.98 17.93 33.34
N ALA A 102 6.67 17.73 33.52
CA ALA A 102 5.81 18.56 34.38
C ALA A 102 5.71 18.05 35.84
N ARG A 103 6.47 17.01 36.20
CA ARG A 103 6.59 16.48 37.56
C ARG A 103 7.98 16.76 38.13
#